data_AF-A0A2S5M682-F1
#
_entry.id   AF-A0A2S5M682-F1
#
_cell.length_a   1.000
_cell.length_b   1.000
_cell.length_c   1.000
_cell.angle_alpha   90.00
_cell.angle_beta   90.00
_cell.angle_gamma   90.00
#
_symmetry.space_group_name_H-M   'P 1'
#
loop_
_entity.id
_entity.type
_entity.pdbx_description
1 polymer ?
#
loop_
_entity_poly.entity_id
_entity_poly.type
_entity_poly.pdbx_seq_one_letter_code
_entity_poly.pdbx_strand_id
1 'polypeptide(L)'
;MSASNSQPTKIEKFVVWAIFIAFFVGWALLQGPSLTPEQRAEKERLERQLAAEKRQQASTPEGLALAIYTEQRKPQTQRRDKNILQLTVDDESFLTASFLHLAIKQDAAKFFSKVFDSNPDIQTVLIVNRATLIDVKGHTSIDPVLRVTMNRDTAAEINWKNFRSENLDKVADEYWEHPALTSD
;
A
#
# COMPACT_ATOMS: atom_id res chain seq x y z
N MET A 1 -49.42 -25.96 63.29
CA MET A 1 -49.64 -26.01 61.82
C MET A 1 -49.97 -24.61 61.34
N SER A 2 -49.07 -23.99 60.59
CA SER A 2 -49.36 -22.91 59.63
C SER A 2 -48.07 -22.68 58.85
N ALA A 3 -47.97 -23.30 57.68
CA ALA A 3 -46.90 -22.99 56.72
C ALA A 3 -47.17 -21.59 56.17
N SER A 4 -46.38 -20.61 56.63
CA SER A 4 -46.44 -19.24 56.14
C SER A 4 -45.95 -19.21 54.71
N ASN A 5 -46.90 -19.23 53.77
CA ASN A 5 -46.69 -18.98 52.35
C ASN A 5 -46.31 -17.49 52.18
N SER A 6 -45.00 -17.19 52.28
CA SER A 6 -44.49 -15.85 52.04
C SER A 6 -44.54 -15.54 50.55
N GLN A 7 -45.49 -14.69 50.14
CA GLN A 7 -45.47 -14.14 48.79
C GLN A 7 -44.20 -13.32 48.58
N PRO A 8 -43.49 -13.51 47.45
CA PRO A 8 -42.24 -12.82 47.22
C PRO A 8 -42.47 -11.31 47.15
N THR A 9 -41.61 -10.58 47.85
CA THR A 9 -41.67 -9.12 47.94
C THR A 9 -41.39 -8.48 46.58
N LYS A 10 -41.78 -7.21 46.39
CA LYS A 10 -41.58 -6.49 45.11
C LYS A 10 -40.12 -6.52 44.62
N ILE A 11 -39.17 -6.59 45.54
CA ILE A 11 -37.72 -6.60 45.27
C ILE A 11 -37.29 -7.97 44.73
N GLU A 12 -37.78 -9.07 45.30
CA GLU A 12 -37.49 -10.43 44.83
C GLU A 12 -38.04 -10.69 43.42
N LYS A 13 -39.24 -10.14 43.11
CA LYS A 13 -39.79 -10.19 41.75
C LYS A 13 -38.93 -9.43 40.73
N PHE A 14 -38.30 -8.34 41.15
CA PHE A 14 -37.43 -7.51 40.30
C PHE A 14 -36.08 -8.21 40.01
N VAL A 15 -35.52 -8.88 41.01
CA VAL A 15 -34.26 -9.63 40.88
C VAL A 15 -34.45 -10.85 39.97
N VAL A 16 -35.55 -11.60 40.13
CA VAL A 16 -35.88 -12.71 39.24
C VAL A 16 -36.10 -12.23 37.80
N TRP A 17 -36.77 -11.09 37.61
CA TRP A 17 -36.98 -10.51 36.28
C TRP A 17 -35.66 -10.05 35.62
N ALA A 18 -34.75 -9.43 36.38
CA ALA A 18 -33.44 -9.03 35.89
C ALA A 18 -32.55 -10.23 35.47
N ILE A 19 -32.63 -11.34 36.21
CA ILE A 19 -31.91 -12.57 35.86
C ILE A 19 -32.47 -13.19 34.57
N PHE A 20 -33.80 -13.16 34.37
CA PHE A 20 -34.42 -13.61 33.11
C PHE A 20 -33.98 -12.77 31.91
N ILE A 21 -33.84 -11.44 32.06
CA ILE A 21 -33.33 -10.57 30.99
C ILE A 21 -31.86 -10.86 30.69
N ALA A 22 -31.02 -11.03 31.71
CA ALA A 22 -29.61 -11.38 31.52
C ALA A 22 -29.45 -12.74 30.83
N PHE A 23 -30.32 -13.71 31.11
CA PHE A 23 -30.36 -15.00 30.42
C PHE A 23 -30.86 -14.88 28.97
N PHE A 24 -31.86 -14.04 28.69
CA PHE A 24 -32.36 -13.81 27.32
C PHE A 24 -31.34 -13.05 26.46
N VAL A 25 -30.66 -12.05 27.02
CA VAL A 25 -29.59 -11.30 26.33
C VAL A 25 -28.36 -12.20 26.16
N GLY A 26 -27.99 -13.00 27.15
CA GLY A 26 -26.91 -13.98 27.04
C GLY A 26 -27.19 -15.12 26.04
N TRP A 27 -28.43 -15.62 25.98
CA TRP A 27 -28.86 -16.62 25.00
C TRP A 27 -28.94 -16.02 23.58
N ALA A 28 -29.43 -14.78 23.42
CA ALA A 28 -29.42 -14.06 22.15
C ALA A 28 -28.00 -13.69 21.68
N LEU A 29 -27.02 -13.58 22.59
CA LEU A 29 -25.61 -13.39 22.25
C LEU A 29 -24.88 -14.70 21.89
N LEU A 30 -25.32 -15.84 22.43
CA LEU A 30 -24.81 -17.19 22.08
C LEU A 30 -25.32 -17.67 20.73
N GLN A 31 -26.53 -17.27 20.33
CA GLN A 31 -27.00 -17.37 18.96
C GLN A 31 -26.84 -16.00 18.31
N GLY A 32 -25.60 -15.57 18.05
CA GLY A 32 -25.35 -14.31 17.34
C GLY A 32 -26.31 -14.24 16.15
N PRO A 33 -27.15 -13.20 16.03
CA PRO A 33 -28.26 -13.21 15.09
C PRO A 33 -27.69 -13.53 13.71
N SER A 34 -28.14 -14.65 13.13
CA SER A 34 -27.76 -14.99 11.77
C SER A 34 -28.19 -13.80 10.92
N LEU A 35 -27.23 -13.08 10.34
CA LEU A 35 -27.48 -11.92 9.48
C LEU A 35 -28.69 -12.22 8.61
N THR A 36 -29.69 -11.34 8.66
CA THR A 36 -30.87 -11.48 7.81
C THR A 36 -30.42 -11.53 6.35
N PRO A 37 -31.18 -12.15 5.44
CA PRO A 37 -30.82 -12.18 4.01
C PRO A 37 -30.50 -10.77 3.45
N GLU A 38 -31.21 -9.75 3.95
CA GLU A 38 -30.97 -8.35 3.61
C GLU A 38 -29.63 -7.81 4.14
N GLN A 39 -29.32 -8.04 5.42
CA GLN A 39 -28.04 -7.62 6.01
C GLN A 39 -26.83 -8.35 5.40
N ARG A 40 -27.00 -9.62 4.98
CA ARG A 40 -26.00 -10.36 4.20
C ARG A 40 -25.78 -9.73 2.84
N ALA A 41 -26.86 -9.42 2.12
CA ALA A 41 -26.78 -8.77 0.82
C ALA A 41 -26.14 -7.37 0.90
N GLU A 42 -26.44 -6.60 1.94
CA GLU A 42 -25.82 -5.29 2.18
C GLU A 42 -24.33 -5.41 2.50
N LYS A 43 -23.96 -6.33 3.40
CA LYS A 43 -22.55 -6.62 3.72
C LYS A 43 -21.77 -7.04 2.47
N GLU A 44 -22.32 -7.95 1.66
CA GLU A 44 -21.69 -8.38 0.40
C GLU A 44 -21.54 -7.22 -0.60
N ARG A 45 -22.52 -6.31 -0.67
CA ARG A 45 -22.43 -5.11 -1.52
C ARG A 45 -21.31 -4.18 -1.05
N LEU A 46 -21.23 -3.92 0.26
CA LEU A 46 -20.17 -3.09 0.86
C LEU A 46 -18.79 -3.71 0.63
N GLU A 47 -18.64 -5.02 0.84
CA GLU A 47 -17.37 -5.71 0.59
C GLU A 47 -16.97 -5.65 -0.89
N ARG A 48 -17.92 -5.79 -1.83
CA ARG A 48 -17.66 -5.62 -3.26
C ARG A 48 -17.26 -4.19 -3.62
N GLN A 49 -17.92 -3.19 -3.05
CA GLN A 49 -17.58 -1.78 -3.25
C GLN A 49 -16.18 -1.47 -2.72
N LEU A 50 -15.89 -1.88 -1.49
CA LEU A 50 -14.58 -1.70 -0.88
C LEU A 50 -13.48 -2.42 -1.68
N ALA A 51 -13.75 -3.63 -2.17
CA ALA A 51 -12.80 -4.34 -3.03
C ALA A 51 -12.58 -3.64 -4.37
N ALA A 52 -13.62 -3.06 -4.98
CA ALA A 52 -13.50 -2.29 -6.20
C ALA A 52 -12.70 -0.99 -5.99
N GLU A 53 -12.98 -0.27 -4.90
CA GLU A 53 -12.25 0.94 -4.52
C GLU A 53 -10.77 0.64 -4.24
N LYS A 54 -10.48 -0.40 -3.46
CA LYS A 54 -9.09 -0.84 -3.23
C LYS A 54 -8.37 -1.21 -4.52
N ARG A 55 -9.06 -1.85 -5.47
CA ARG A 55 -8.50 -2.18 -6.79
C ARG A 55 -8.22 -0.91 -7.59
N GLN A 56 -9.14 0.05 -7.60
CA GLN A 56 -8.94 1.34 -8.27
C GLN A 56 -7.79 2.12 -7.64
N GLN A 57 -7.72 2.18 -6.32
CA GLN A 57 -6.64 2.83 -5.59
C GLN A 57 -5.29 2.16 -5.88
N ALA A 58 -5.25 0.83 -5.97
CA ALA A 58 -4.02 0.09 -6.31
C ALA A 58 -3.53 0.33 -7.76
N SER A 59 -4.39 0.80 -8.67
CA SER A 59 -4.01 1.15 -10.04
C SER A 59 -3.54 2.59 -10.23
N THR A 60 -3.74 3.48 -9.24
CA THR A 60 -3.25 4.86 -9.34
C THR A 60 -1.71 4.87 -9.24
N PRO A 61 -1.04 5.91 -9.74
CA PRO A 61 0.41 6.02 -9.60
C PRO A 61 0.87 5.93 -8.14
N GLU A 62 0.13 6.54 -7.23
CA GLU A 62 0.38 6.52 -5.78
C GLU A 62 0.26 5.08 -5.24
N GLY A 63 -0.84 4.40 -5.56
CA GLY A 63 -1.08 3.03 -5.08
C GLY A 63 -0.09 2.03 -5.66
N LEU A 64 0.30 2.19 -6.93
CA LEU A 64 1.36 1.41 -7.56
C LEU A 64 2.71 1.65 -6.88
N ALA A 65 3.05 2.90 -6.56
CA ALA A 65 4.28 3.19 -5.85
C ALA A 65 4.27 2.55 -4.45
N LEU A 66 3.18 2.70 -3.68
CA LEU A 66 3.05 2.06 -2.36
C LEU A 66 3.07 0.52 -2.42
N ALA A 67 2.59 -0.09 -3.51
CA ALA A 67 2.59 -1.54 -3.67
C ALA A 67 3.97 -2.11 -4.07
N ILE A 68 4.84 -1.28 -4.68
CA ILE A 68 6.15 -1.71 -5.18
C ILE A 68 7.24 -1.42 -4.16
N TYR A 69 7.21 -0.24 -3.55
CA TYR A 69 8.23 0.21 -2.61
C TYR A 69 7.86 -0.18 -1.18
N THR A 70 8.85 -0.58 -0.39
CA THR A 70 8.66 -0.98 1.03
C THR A 70 8.48 0.24 1.94
N GLU A 71 8.06 0.04 3.19
CA GLU A 71 7.92 1.16 4.15
C GLU A 71 9.22 1.96 4.38
N GLN A 72 10.39 1.32 4.21
CA GLN A 72 11.70 1.97 4.33
C GLN A 72 12.05 2.86 3.13
N ARG A 73 11.34 2.72 2.02
CA ARG A 73 11.52 3.45 0.77
C ARG A 73 10.29 4.29 0.51
N LYS A 74 10.28 5.50 1.04
CA LYS A 74 9.10 6.38 1.10
C LYS A 74 8.81 6.93 -0.30
N PRO A 75 7.84 6.39 -1.05
CA PRO A 75 7.58 6.84 -2.40
C PRO A 75 6.66 8.06 -2.37
N GLN A 76 6.91 9.02 -3.24
CA GLN A 76 6.11 10.22 -3.41
C GLN A 76 5.91 10.48 -4.90
N THR A 77 4.66 10.44 -5.34
CA THR A 77 4.30 10.79 -6.71
C THR A 77 3.88 12.24 -6.81
N GLN A 78 4.26 12.89 -7.89
CA GLN A 78 3.89 14.25 -8.21
C GLN A 78 3.66 14.37 -9.72
N ARG A 79 2.49 14.84 -10.12
CA ARG A 79 2.30 15.28 -11.51
C ARG A 79 2.99 16.62 -11.72
N ARG A 80 3.96 16.65 -12.63
CA ARG A 80 4.67 17.88 -13.05
C ARG A 80 3.88 18.62 -14.12
N ASP A 81 3.19 17.86 -14.96
CA ASP A 81 2.27 18.34 -15.98
C ASP A 81 1.17 17.27 -16.16
N LYS A 82 0.17 17.54 -17.00
CA LYS A 82 -0.95 16.65 -17.30
C LYS A 82 -0.48 15.23 -17.65
N ASN A 83 0.60 15.11 -18.42
CA ASN A 83 1.09 13.84 -18.95
C ASN A 83 2.46 13.41 -18.38
N ILE A 84 3.03 14.18 -17.45
CA ILE A 84 4.36 13.92 -16.87
C ILE A 84 4.23 13.59 -15.39
N LEU A 85 4.62 12.38 -15.02
CA LEU A 85 4.66 11.91 -13.64
C LEU A 85 6.10 11.90 -13.14
N GLN A 86 6.33 12.48 -11.96
CA GLN A 86 7.54 12.26 -11.20
C GLN A 86 7.26 11.32 -10.01
N LEU A 87 8.12 10.34 -9.82
CA LEU A 87 8.21 9.53 -8.61
C LEU A 87 9.53 9.85 -7.91
N THR A 88 9.47 10.35 -6.69
CA THR A 88 10.63 10.48 -5.80
C THR A 88 10.57 9.38 -4.76
N VAL A 89 11.69 8.68 -4.53
CA VAL A 89 11.78 7.62 -3.52
C VAL A 89 12.92 7.97 -2.59
N ASP A 90 12.60 8.23 -1.32
CA ASP A 90 13.61 8.42 -0.29
C ASP A 90 13.90 7.07 0.37
N ASP A 91 15.12 6.56 0.18
CA ASP A 91 15.63 5.32 0.78
C ASP A 91 16.44 5.65 2.05
N GLU A 92 15.88 5.28 3.19
CA GLU A 92 16.53 5.42 4.51
C GLU A 92 17.25 4.14 4.96
N SER A 93 17.33 3.12 4.11
CA SER A 93 18.00 1.87 4.40
C SER A 93 19.53 1.98 4.27
N PHE A 94 20.23 1.17 5.08
CA PHE A 94 21.70 1.11 5.09
C PHE A 94 22.20 -0.11 4.31
N LEU A 95 21.75 -0.23 3.05
CA LEU A 95 22.19 -1.29 2.15
C LEU A 95 23.59 -0.99 1.59
N THR A 96 24.31 -2.02 1.15
CA THR A 96 25.53 -1.83 0.36
C THR A 96 25.18 -1.18 -0.99
N ALA A 97 26.14 -0.46 -1.59
CA ALA A 97 25.94 0.24 -2.87
C ALA A 97 25.42 -0.72 -3.96
N SER A 98 26.06 -1.88 -4.12
CA SER A 98 25.63 -2.93 -5.06
C SER A 98 24.19 -3.40 -4.85
N PHE A 99 23.78 -3.68 -3.60
CA PHE A 99 22.43 -4.18 -3.33
C PHE A 99 21.38 -3.07 -3.49
N LEU A 100 21.71 -1.85 -3.06
CA LEU A 100 20.87 -0.68 -3.27
C LEU A 100 20.64 -0.43 -4.77
N HIS A 101 21.71 -0.45 -5.56
CA HIS A 101 21.66 -0.26 -7.00
C HIS A 101 20.77 -1.30 -7.69
N LEU A 102 20.95 -2.60 -7.38
CA LEU A 102 20.12 -3.67 -7.91
C LEU A 102 18.65 -3.46 -7.55
N ALA A 103 18.37 -3.18 -6.28
CA ALA A 103 17.00 -3.05 -5.78
C ALA A 103 16.28 -1.84 -6.39
N ILE A 104 16.96 -0.69 -6.49
CA ILE A 104 16.42 0.50 -7.16
C ILE A 104 16.07 0.19 -8.62
N LYS A 105 16.96 -0.46 -9.36
CA LYS A 105 16.71 -0.80 -10.78
C LYS A 105 15.52 -1.75 -10.93
N GLN A 106 15.40 -2.76 -10.05
CA GLN A 106 14.27 -3.68 -10.07
C GLN A 106 12.94 -2.97 -9.80
N ASP A 107 12.90 -2.09 -8.80
CA ASP A 107 11.68 -1.37 -8.42
C ASP A 107 11.29 -0.35 -9.48
N ALA A 108 12.26 0.36 -10.06
CA ALA A 108 12.05 1.27 -11.19
C ALA A 108 11.44 0.53 -12.40
N ALA A 109 12.00 -0.61 -12.80
CA ALA A 109 11.49 -1.40 -13.93
C ALA A 109 10.05 -1.88 -13.68
N LYS A 110 9.74 -2.37 -12.47
CA LYS A 110 8.38 -2.75 -12.08
C LYS A 110 7.42 -1.56 -12.13
N PHE A 111 7.86 -0.40 -11.66
CA PHE A 111 7.04 0.80 -11.65
C PHE A 111 6.72 1.28 -13.06
N PHE A 112 7.71 1.41 -13.94
CA PHE A 112 7.49 1.77 -15.35
C PHE A 112 6.50 0.83 -16.02
N SER A 113 6.72 -0.49 -15.90
CA SER A 113 5.83 -1.50 -16.47
C SER A 113 4.37 -1.31 -16.01
N LYS A 114 4.15 -1.17 -14.70
CA LYS A 114 2.79 -1.07 -14.13
C LYS A 114 2.12 0.27 -14.39
N VAL A 115 2.87 1.38 -14.27
CA VAL A 115 2.30 2.72 -14.37
C VAL A 115 1.83 2.99 -15.80
N PHE A 116 2.61 2.61 -16.82
CA PHE A 116 2.22 2.80 -18.21
C PHE A 116 1.07 1.89 -18.64
N ASP A 117 0.96 0.69 -18.08
CA ASP A 117 -0.15 -0.25 -18.31
C ASP A 117 -1.47 0.26 -17.70
N SER A 118 -1.43 0.76 -16.47
CA SER A 118 -2.64 1.15 -15.73
C SER A 118 -3.08 2.61 -15.93
N ASN A 119 -2.19 3.49 -16.41
CA ASN A 119 -2.45 4.94 -16.48
C ASN A 119 -2.17 5.48 -17.90
N PRO A 120 -3.13 5.34 -18.85
CA PRO A 120 -2.92 5.65 -20.26
C PRO A 120 -2.66 7.14 -20.57
N ASP A 121 -3.02 8.03 -19.66
CA ASP A 121 -2.83 9.47 -19.76
C ASP A 121 -1.38 9.93 -19.51
N ILE A 122 -0.57 9.10 -18.85
CA ILE A 122 0.83 9.39 -18.57
C ILE A 122 1.68 9.08 -19.80
N GLN A 123 2.47 10.04 -20.28
CA GLN A 123 3.36 9.89 -21.43
C GLN A 123 4.83 9.79 -21.03
N THR A 124 5.21 10.44 -19.93
CA THR A 124 6.58 10.43 -19.43
C THR A 124 6.59 10.20 -17.93
N VAL A 125 7.51 9.35 -17.47
CA VAL A 125 7.75 9.07 -16.06
C VAL A 125 9.21 9.38 -15.73
N LEU A 126 9.42 10.21 -14.72
CA LEU A 126 10.72 10.49 -14.12
C LEU A 126 10.78 9.82 -12.75
N ILE A 127 11.71 8.90 -12.54
CA ILE A 127 11.98 8.30 -11.24
C ILE A 127 13.26 8.91 -10.68
N VAL A 128 13.20 9.46 -9.47
CA VAL A 128 14.32 9.99 -8.71
C VAL A 128 14.45 9.18 -7.42
N ASN A 129 15.47 8.32 -7.33
CA ASN A 129 15.80 7.65 -6.07
C ASN A 129 16.83 8.46 -5.32
N ARG A 130 16.59 8.65 -4.03
CA ARG A 130 17.46 9.34 -3.09
C ARG A 130 17.86 8.36 -2.01
N ALA A 131 19.11 8.45 -1.57
CA ALA A 131 19.60 7.62 -0.47
C ALA A 131 20.46 8.46 0.47
N THR A 132 20.65 7.94 1.68
CA THR A 132 21.57 8.56 2.64
C THR A 132 23.01 8.39 2.16
N LEU A 133 23.67 9.51 1.87
CA LEU A 133 25.09 9.59 1.54
C LEU A 133 25.87 10.14 2.73
N ILE A 134 27.14 9.73 2.85
CA ILE A 134 28.05 10.18 3.90
C ILE A 134 29.21 10.92 3.21
N ASP A 135 29.45 12.18 3.58
CA ASP A 135 30.57 12.95 3.06
C ASP A 135 31.92 12.50 3.66
N VAL A 136 33.03 12.99 3.10
CA VAL A 136 34.39 12.66 3.59
C VAL A 136 34.65 13.10 5.04
N LYS A 137 33.76 13.92 5.62
CA LYS A 137 33.83 14.40 7.01
C LYS A 137 32.85 13.64 7.93
N GLY A 138 32.08 12.69 7.41
CA GLY A 138 31.11 11.90 8.16
C GLY A 138 29.73 12.54 8.30
N HIS A 139 29.40 13.61 7.58
CA HIS A 139 28.04 14.16 7.59
C HIS A 139 27.12 13.37 6.67
N THR A 140 25.88 13.15 7.12
CA THR A 140 24.84 12.47 6.36
C THR A 140 23.92 13.45 5.64
N SER A 141 23.53 13.12 4.41
CA SER A 141 22.49 13.83 3.66
C SER A 141 21.69 12.85 2.79
N ILE A 142 20.40 13.12 2.57
CA ILE A 142 19.58 12.34 1.64
C ILE A 142 19.62 13.02 0.27
N ASP A 143 20.34 12.43 -0.67
CA ASP A 143 20.61 13.03 -1.98
C ASP A 143 20.24 12.09 -3.13
N PRO A 144 19.94 12.63 -4.32
CA PRO A 144 19.67 11.81 -5.50
C PRO A 144 20.85 10.91 -5.84
N VAL A 145 20.57 9.60 -5.91
CA VAL A 145 21.54 8.58 -6.29
C VAL A 145 21.25 7.98 -7.66
N LEU A 146 19.99 8.03 -8.10
CA LEU A 146 19.59 7.59 -9.44
C LEU A 146 18.47 8.48 -10.00
N ARG A 147 18.58 8.83 -11.28
CA ARG A 147 17.50 9.44 -12.06
C ARG A 147 17.29 8.64 -13.33
N VAL A 148 16.05 8.25 -13.59
CA VAL A 148 15.66 7.53 -14.81
C VAL A 148 14.42 8.17 -15.39
N THR A 149 14.50 8.62 -16.64
CA THR A 149 13.36 9.11 -17.40
C THR A 149 13.00 8.08 -18.46
N MET A 150 11.72 7.75 -18.57
CA MET A 150 11.21 6.88 -19.63
C MET A 150 9.91 7.42 -20.21
N ASN A 151 9.80 7.38 -21.53
CA ASN A 151 8.61 7.70 -22.30
C ASN A 151 7.77 6.45 -22.55
N ARG A 152 6.48 6.64 -22.80
CA ARG A 152 5.54 5.57 -23.12
C ARG A 152 5.96 4.75 -24.33
N ASP A 153 6.45 5.41 -25.39
CA ASP A 153 6.85 4.74 -26.62
C ASP A 153 8.02 3.78 -26.36
N THR A 154 9.06 4.26 -25.67
CA THR A 154 10.18 3.45 -25.19
C THR A 154 9.71 2.29 -24.31
N ALA A 155 8.80 2.55 -23.36
CA ALA A 155 8.24 1.52 -22.49
C ALA A 155 7.41 0.46 -23.25
N ALA A 156 6.78 0.82 -24.36
CA ALA A 156 5.97 -0.09 -25.18
C ALA A 156 6.80 -1.07 -26.00
N GLU A 157 8.06 -0.73 -26.31
CA GLU A 157 9.00 -1.61 -27.01
C GLU A 157 9.61 -2.69 -26.09
N ILE A 158 9.55 -2.49 -24.78
CA ILE A 158 10.18 -3.39 -23.80
C ILE A 158 9.31 -4.62 -23.53
N ASN A 159 9.88 -5.81 -23.70
CA ASN A 159 9.29 -7.05 -23.20
C ASN A 159 9.51 -7.20 -21.69
N TRP A 160 8.67 -6.53 -20.89
CA TRP A 160 8.78 -6.48 -19.42
C TRP A 160 8.82 -7.86 -18.73
N LYS A 161 8.24 -8.90 -19.34
CA LYS A 161 8.27 -10.27 -18.80
C LYS A 161 9.68 -10.86 -18.78
N ASN A 162 10.50 -10.52 -19.77
CA ASN A 162 11.86 -11.04 -19.94
C ASN A 162 12.93 -9.95 -19.75
N PHE A 163 12.51 -8.73 -19.42
CA PHE A 163 13.40 -7.59 -19.26
C PHE A 163 14.26 -7.76 -18.00
N ARG A 164 15.55 -7.50 -18.14
CA ARG A 164 16.52 -7.48 -17.04
C ARG A 164 16.72 -6.04 -16.60
N SER A 165 16.41 -5.74 -15.34
CA SER A 165 16.47 -4.39 -14.78
C SER A 165 17.86 -3.75 -14.87
N GLU A 166 18.92 -4.56 -14.95
CA GLU A 166 20.30 -4.14 -15.16
C GLU A 166 20.52 -3.45 -16.50
N ASN A 167 19.61 -3.58 -17.45
CA ASN A 167 19.67 -2.90 -18.76
C ASN A 167 18.90 -1.56 -18.78
N LEU A 168 18.35 -1.09 -17.66
CA LEU A 168 17.62 0.19 -17.62
C LEU A 168 18.44 1.36 -18.15
N ASP A 169 19.73 1.40 -17.85
CA ASP A 169 20.69 2.39 -18.32
C ASP A 169 20.86 2.43 -19.86
N LYS A 170 20.55 1.32 -20.53
CA LYS A 170 20.69 1.19 -21.99
C LYS A 170 19.42 1.51 -22.76
N VAL A 171 18.27 1.42 -22.10
CA VAL A 171 16.95 1.54 -22.77
C VAL A 171 16.17 2.76 -22.31
N ALA A 172 16.48 3.34 -21.15
CA ALA A 172 15.83 4.56 -20.71
C ALA A 172 16.16 5.73 -21.63
N ASP A 173 15.21 6.64 -21.80
CA ASP A 173 15.39 7.86 -22.59
C ASP A 173 16.45 8.78 -21.96
N GLU A 174 16.46 8.87 -20.63
CA GLU A 174 17.52 9.54 -19.88
C GLU A 174 17.89 8.71 -18.64
N TYR A 175 19.18 8.61 -18.36
CA TYR A 175 19.70 7.87 -17.22
C TYR A 175 20.89 8.60 -16.61
N TRP A 176 20.88 8.75 -15.28
CA TRP A 176 21.98 9.28 -14.51
C TRP A 176 22.09 8.53 -13.19
N GLU A 177 23.31 8.18 -12.80
CA GLU A 177 23.61 7.54 -11.51
C GLU A 177 24.74 8.28 -10.80
N HIS A 178 24.64 8.35 -9.47
CA HIS A 178 25.67 8.91 -8.62
C HIS A 178 26.83 7.91 -8.46
N PRO A 179 28.10 8.37 -8.45
CA PRO A 179 29.26 7.46 -8.34
C PRO A 179 29.20 6.49 -7.16
N ALA A 180 28.61 6.92 -6.04
CA ALA A 180 28.40 6.10 -4.84
C ALA A 180 27.59 4.80 -5.06
N LEU A 181 26.87 4.65 -6.18
CA LEU A 181 26.19 3.39 -6.55
C LEU A 181 27.06 2.44 -7.41
N THR A 182 28.22 2.91 -7.87
CA THR A 182 29.09 2.21 -8.83
C THR A 182 30.47 1.89 -8.28
N SER A 183 30.89 2.59 -7.23
CA SER A 183 32.16 2.39 -6.55
C SER A 183 32.00 1.35 -5.43
N ASP A 184 32.25 0.09 -5.73
CA ASP A 184 32.61 -0.94 -4.74
C ASP A 184 34.14 -1.11 -4.68
#